data_AF-A0A382XEY0-F1
#
_entry.id   AF-A0A382XEY0-F1
#
_cell.length_a   1.000
_cell.length_b   1.000
_cell.length_c   1.000
_cell.angle_alpha   90.00
_cell.angle_beta   90.00
_cell.angle_gamma   90.00
#
_symmetry.space_group_name_H-M   'P 1'
#
loop_
_entity.id
_entity.type
_entity.pdbx_description
1 polymer ?
#
loop_
_entity_poly.entity_id
_entity_poly.type
_entity_poly.pdbx_seq_one_letter_code
_entity_poly.pdbx_strand_id
1 'polypeptide(L)' 'MTNQSLNFLNKLFINNQYQDPKNNKYFDNINPSNEKLICSIARS' A
#
# COMPACT_ATOMS: atom_id res chain seq x y z
N MET A 1 17.62 18.27 3.09
CA MET A 1 16.87 17.06 2.73
C MET A 1 15.40 17.32 2.98
N THR A 2 14.58 17.44 1.93
CA THR A 2 13.13 17.63 2.05
C THR A 2 12.47 16.29 2.39
N ASN A 3 11.75 16.23 3.51
CA ASN A 3 10.86 15.12 3.85
C ASN A 3 9.67 15.16 2.88
N GLN A 4 9.83 14.55 1.70
CA GLN A 4 8.70 14.32 0.80
C GLN A 4 7.88 13.15 1.36
N SER A 5 6.64 13.44 1.76
CA SER A 5 5.68 12.40 2.10
C SER A 5 5.34 11.62 0.81
N LEU A 6 5.81 10.39 0.71
CA LEU A 6 5.48 9.49 -0.39
C LEU A 6 4.04 8.99 -0.18
N ASN A 7 3.14 9.36 -1.09
CA ASN A 7 1.78 8.84 -1.09
C ASN A 7 1.72 7.59 -1.97
N PHE A 8 1.58 6.41 -1.35
CA PHE A 8 1.53 5.13 -2.06
C PHE A 8 0.09 4.78 -2.45
N LEU A 9 -0.14 4.55 -3.74
CA LEU A 9 -1.40 3.98 -4.23
C LEU A 9 -1.46 2.49 -3.86
N ASN A 10 -2.04 2.21 -2.69
CA ASN A 10 -2.06 0.88 -2.07
C ASN A 10 -3.45 0.21 -2.06
N LYS A 11 -4.41 0.79 -2.79
CA LYS A 11 -5.80 0.31 -2.93
C LYS A 11 -5.96 -0.64 -4.13
N LEU A 12 -7.03 -1.42 -4.13
CA LEU A 12 -7.41 -2.26 -5.28
C LEU A 12 -7.90 -1.35 -6.42
N PHE A 13 -7.50 -1.62 -7.66
CA PHE A 13 -8.02 -0.89 -8.83
C PHE A 13 -8.98 -1.79 -9.62
N ILE A 14 -10.29 -1.55 -9.46
CA ILE A 14 -11.36 -2.39 -10.03
C ILE A 14 -12.41 -1.45 -10.62
N ASN A 15 -12.86 -1.72 -11.85
CA ASN A 15 -13.85 -0.91 -12.57
C ASN A 15 -13.46 0.58 -12.62
N ASN A 16 -12.21 0.87 -12.98
CA ASN A 16 -11.66 2.23 -13.07
C ASN A 16 -11.69 3.04 -11.76
N GLN A 17 -11.83 2.39 -10.61
CA GLN A 17 -11.89 3.02 -9.29
C GLN A 17 -10.92 2.36 -8.31
N TYR A 18 -10.36 3.18 -7.42
CA TYR A 18 -9.59 2.69 -6.27
C TYR A 18 -10.55 2.32 -5.12
N GLN A 19 -10.45 1.08 -4.66
CA GLN A 19 -11.36 0.50 -3.67
C GLN A 19 -10.56 -0.05 -2.49
N ASP A 20 -11.11 0.11 -1.29
CA ASP A 20 -10.61 -0.55 -0.10
C ASP A 20 -10.96 -2.06 -0.14
N PRO A 21 -10.16 -2.94 0.48
CA PRO A 21 -10.41 -4.37 0.47
C PRO A 21 -11.68 -4.73 1.25
N LYS A 22 -12.50 -5.63 0.72
CA LYS A 22 -13.82 -5.99 1.25
C LYS A 22 -13.83 -6.43 2.72
N ASN A 23 -12.70 -6.97 3.21
CA ASN A 23 -12.55 -7.46 4.59
C ASN A 23 -11.53 -6.66 5.42
N ASN A 24 -11.14 -5.45 5.00
CA ASN A 24 -10.07 -4.67 5.64
C ASN A 24 -8.77 -5.47 5.82
N LYS A 25 -8.51 -6.43 4.94
CA LYS A 25 -7.28 -7.23 4.95
C LYS A 25 -6.23 -6.54 4.11
N TYR A 26 -5.04 -6.44 4.66
CA TYR A 26 -3.87 -5.88 4.01
C TYR A 26 -2.68 -6.84 4.18
N PHE A 27 -1.65 -6.67 3.37
CA PHE A 27 -0.34 -7.29 3.59
C PHE A 27 0.75 -6.22 3.54
N ASP A 28 1.83 -6.45 4.29
CA ASP A 28 2.92 -5.49 4.40
C ASP A 28 3.86 -5.60 3.21
N ASN A 29 4.12 -4.46 2.57
CA ASN A 29 5.17 -4.30 1.58
C ASN A 29 6.45 -3.85 2.29
N ILE A 30 7.40 -4.76 2.37
CA ILE A 30 8.62 -4.60 3.14
C ILE A 30 9.78 -4.34 2.18
N ASN A 31 10.65 -3.38 2.53
CA ASN A 31 11.86 -3.13 1.76
C ASN A 31 12.85 -4.30 1.95
N PRO A 32 13.23 -5.01 0.88
CA PRO A 32 14.11 -6.17 0.99
C PRO A 32 15.55 -5.83 1.39
N SER A 33 15.97 -4.57 1.31
CA SER A 33 17.33 -4.14 1.66
C SER A 33 17.53 -3.88 3.15
N ASN A 34 16.44 -3.65 3.90
CA ASN A 34 16.52 -3.23 5.31
C ASN A 34 15.35 -3.66 6.19
N GLU A 35 14.43 -4.46 5.66
CA GLU A 35 13.28 -5.02 6.37
C GLU A 35 12.29 -3.98 6.94
N LYS A 36 12.42 -2.71 6.54
CA LYS A 36 11.49 -1.66 6.97
C LYS A 36 10.20 -1.70 6.15
N LEU A 37 9.08 -1.45 6.82
CA LEU A 37 7.77 -1.27 6.18
C LEU A 37 7.82 -0.07 5.22
N ILE A 38 7.39 -0.28 3.97
CA ILE A 38 7.19 0.78 2.99
C ILE A 38 5.73 1.25 3.07
N CYS A 39 4.79 0.33 2.93
CA CYS A 39 3.34 0.56 3.04
C CYS A 39 2.59 -0.78 3.22
N SER A 40 1.31 -0.74 3.56
CA SER A 40 0.44 -1.93 3.55
C SER A 40 -0.48 -1.89 2.33
N ILE A 41 -0.56 -3.00 1.58
CA ILE A 41 -1.30 -3.12 0.33
C ILE A 41 -2.61 -3.87 0.55
N ALA A 42 -3.69 -3.39 -0.06
CA ALA A 42 -5.01 -4.02 0.01
C ALA A 42 -5.00 -5.47 -0.52
N ARG A 43 -5.62 -6.39 0.24
CA ARG A 43 -5.75 -7.80 -0.13
C ARG A 43 -7.20 -8.11 -0.54
N SER A 44 -7.37 -8.66 -1.75
CA SER A 44 -8.65 -9.14 -2.28
C SER A 44 -9.27 -10.26 -1.46
#